data_AF-A0A8T4SCV7-F1
#
_entry.id   AF-A0A8T4SCV7-F1
#
_cell.length_a   1.000
_cell.length_b   1.000
_cell.length_c   1.000
_cell.angle_alpha   90.00
_cell.angle_beta   90.00
_cell.angle_gamma   90.00
#
_symmetry.space_group_name_H-M   'P 1'
#
loop_
_entity.id
_entity.type
_entity.pdbx_description
1 polymer ?
#
loop_
_entity_poly.entity_id
_entity_poly.type
_entity_poly.pdbx_seq_one_letter_code
_entity_poly.pdbx_strand_id
1 'polypeptide(L)'
;MTIKEKIEQIENDDNANDEHVLHQLLELAMAVTGRGDVSDDYTHFIEFPLGDIMLFSDPYYGNVQIDETDLDTKIIKKLITEIKKRLLQFDKKIETIREQAATEIFDKPLKIN
;
A
#
# COMPACT_ATOMS: atom_id res chain seq x y z
N MET A 1 14.72 -2.16 -3.96
CA MET A 1 14.02 -2.76 -2.81
C MET A 1 12.66 -3.23 -3.29
N THR A 2 12.36 -4.50 -3.11
CA THR A 2 11.07 -5.12 -3.51
C THR A 2 9.95 -4.70 -2.56
N ILE A 3 8.69 -4.89 -2.96
CA ILE A 3 7.54 -4.66 -2.06
C ILE A 3 7.66 -5.55 -0.82
N LYS A 4 8.10 -6.80 -1.00
CA LYS A 4 8.32 -7.74 0.09
C LYS A 4 9.34 -7.22 1.12
N GLU A 5 10.50 -6.75 0.67
CA GLU A 5 11.54 -6.19 1.55
C GLU A 5 11.04 -4.96 2.32
N LYS A 6 10.24 -4.10 1.68
CA LYS A 6 9.63 -2.94 2.35
C LYS A 6 8.63 -3.36 3.43
N ILE A 7 7.80 -4.38 3.17
CA ILE A 7 6.88 -4.94 4.17
C ILE A 7 7.67 -5.47 5.37
N GLU A 8 8.74 -6.24 5.13
CA GLU A 8 9.58 -6.78 6.20
C GLU A 8 10.24 -5.67 7.03
N GLN A 9 10.64 -4.55 6.41
CA GLN A 9 11.19 -3.41 7.15
C GLN A 9 10.16 -2.74 8.05
N ILE A 10 8.93 -2.54 7.55
CA ILE A 10 7.82 -1.99 8.33
C ILE A 10 7.51 -2.87 9.55
N GLU A 11 7.53 -4.20 9.39
CA GLU A 11 7.22 -5.14 10.48
C GLU A 11 8.32 -5.26 11.54
N ASN A 12 9.57 -4.93 11.20
CA ASN A 12 10.72 -5.04 12.09
C ASN A 12 11.13 -3.70 12.70
N ASP A 13 10.32 -2.65 12.56
CA ASP A 13 10.54 -1.39 13.28
C ASP A 13 10.21 -1.60 14.76
N ASP A 14 11.25 -1.60 15.59
CA ASP A 14 11.20 -1.86 17.04
C ASP A 14 10.25 -0.92 17.81
N ASN A 15 9.81 0.20 17.19
CA ASN A 15 8.93 1.18 17.81
C ASN A 15 7.52 1.22 17.20
N ALA A 16 7.20 0.39 16.23
CA ALA A 16 5.92 0.44 15.53
C ALA A 16 4.81 -0.27 16.32
N ASN A 17 3.69 0.43 16.56
CA ASN A 17 2.43 -0.18 16.96
C ASN A 17 1.61 -0.60 15.73
N ASP A 18 0.52 -1.34 15.94
CA ASP A 18 -0.30 -1.86 14.84
C ASP A 18 -0.87 -0.72 13.96
N GLU A 19 -1.26 0.41 14.56
CA GLU A 19 -1.75 1.59 13.86
C GLU A 19 -0.69 2.17 12.92
N HIS A 20 0.55 2.33 13.41
CA HIS A 20 1.69 2.82 12.65
C HIS A 20 2.08 1.85 11.53
N VAL A 21 2.11 0.55 11.81
CA VAL A 21 2.34 -0.49 10.80
C VAL A 21 1.30 -0.40 9.69
N LEU A 22 0.02 -0.27 10.06
CA LEU A 22 -1.05 -0.13 9.07
C LEU A 22 -0.89 1.17 8.26
N HIS A 23 -0.54 2.28 8.89
CA HIS A 23 -0.28 3.54 8.21
C HIS A 23 0.82 3.42 7.15
N GLN A 24 2.00 2.89 7.51
CA GLN A 24 3.11 2.71 6.58
C GLN A 24 2.78 1.73 5.45
N LEU A 25 1.95 0.71 5.72
CA LEU A 25 1.46 -0.19 4.67
C LEU A 25 0.52 0.52 3.69
N LEU A 26 -0.30 1.47 4.16
CA LEU A 26 -1.14 2.30 3.30
C LEU A 26 -0.29 3.26 2.47
N GLU A 27 0.73 3.91 3.04
CA GLU A 27 1.69 4.72 2.28
C GLU A 27 2.35 3.90 1.16
N LEU A 28 2.78 2.67 1.49
CA LEU A 28 3.34 1.76 0.50
C LEU A 28 2.32 1.41 -0.59
N ALA A 29 1.06 1.14 -0.22
CA ALA A 29 -0.02 0.87 -1.17
C ALA A 29 -0.28 2.07 -2.10
N MET A 30 -0.27 3.28 -1.57
CA MET A 30 -0.39 4.50 -2.38
C MET A 30 0.79 4.64 -3.34
N ALA A 31 2.02 4.50 -2.84
CA ALA A 31 3.23 4.65 -3.65
C ALA A 31 3.29 3.66 -4.83
N VAL A 32 2.78 2.44 -4.65
CA VAL A 32 2.85 1.39 -5.69
C VAL A 32 1.64 1.39 -6.61
N THR A 33 0.47 1.80 -6.14
CA THR A 33 -0.78 1.76 -6.93
C THR A 33 -1.23 3.11 -7.46
N GLY A 34 -0.74 4.21 -6.90
CA GLY A 34 -1.23 5.56 -7.16
C GLY A 34 -2.67 5.79 -6.68
N ARG A 35 -3.20 4.95 -5.79
CA ARG A 35 -4.55 5.08 -5.23
C ARG A 35 -4.50 5.67 -3.82
N GLY A 36 -5.50 6.46 -3.48
CA GLY A 36 -5.60 7.14 -2.19
C GLY A 36 -4.94 8.52 -2.22
N ASP A 37 -5.16 9.28 -1.17
CA ASP A 37 -4.67 10.66 -1.00
C ASP A 37 -3.97 10.79 0.36
N VAL A 38 -2.95 11.63 0.41
CA VAL A 38 -2.23 11.98 1.65
C VAL A 38 -2.36 13.48 1.84
N SER A 39 -2.65 13.92 3.06
CA SER A 39 -2.67 15.34 3.39
C SER A 39 -1.26 15.93 3.20
N ASP A 40 -1.20 17.13 2.60
CA ASP A 40 0.05 17.89 2.47
C ASP A 40 0.47 18.57 3.80
N ASP A 41 -0.24 18.29 4.90
CA ASP A 41 0.08 18.85 6.21
C ASP A 41 1.10 17.98 6.97
N TYR A 42 1.50 18.45 8.16
CA TYR A 42 2.48 17.74 8.98
C TYR A 42 1.95 16.44 9.59
N THR A 43 0.65 16.13 9.46
CA THR A 43 0.07 14.93 10.03
C THR A 43 0.20 13.73 9.10
N HIS A 44 0.45 13.94 7.80
CA HIS A 44 0.53 12.87 6.80
C HIS A 44 -0.72 11.97 6.82
N PHE A 45 -1.89 12.55 7.08
CA PHE A 45 -3.15 11.83 7.12
C PHE A 45 -3.45 11.13 5.78
N ILE A 46 -3.86 9.87 5.84
CA ILE A 46 -4.15 9.07 4.64
C ILE A 46 -5.64 8.80 4.51
N GLU A 47 -6.16 9.01 3.30
CA GLU A 47 -7.46 8.49 2.84
C GLU A 47 -7.22 7.41 1.79
N PHE A 48 -7.60 6.17 2.09
CA PHE A 48 -7.35 5.04 1.21
C PHE A 48 -8.62 4.26 0.86
N PRO A 49 -9.04 4.25 -0.42
CA PRO A 49 -10.23 3.50 -0.84
C PRO A 49 -9.96 2.00 -0.94
N LEU A 50 -10.64 1.20 -0.11
CA LEU A 50 -10.52 -0.26 -0.08
C LEU A 50 -11.82 -0.95 -0.49
N GLY A 51 -12.07 -1.04 -1.80
CA GLY A 51 -13.36 -1.53 -2.30
C GLY A 51 -14.41 -0.44 -2.13
N ASP A 52 -15.47 -0.74 -1.38
CA ASP A 52 -16.59 0.19 -1.13
C ASP A 52 -16.45 0.99 0.18
N ILE A 53 -15.34 0.81 0.91
CA ILE A 53 -15.06 1.53 2.17
C ILE A 53 -13.89 2.50 2.01
N MET A 54 -13.89 3.57 2.80
CA MET A 54 -12.74 4.48 2.93
C MET A 54 -12.01 4.21 4.24
N LEU A 55 -10.70 3.95 4.16
CA LEU A 55 -9.82 3.90 5.32
C LEU A 55 -9.25 5.28 5.57
N PHE A 56 -9.27 5.71 6.83
CA PHE A 56 -8.61 6.93 7.28
C PHE A 56 -7.52 6.55 8.27
N SER A 57 -6.32 7.10 8.11
CA SER A 57 -5.20 6.80 9.00
C SER A 57 -4.43 8.06 9.34
N ASP A 58 -4.43 8.41 10.63
CA ASP A 58 -3.69 9.52 11.19
C ASP A 58 -2.56 8.99 12.08
N PRO A 59 -1.29 9.11 11.66
CA PRO A 59 -0.15 8.62 12.42
C PRO A 59 0.18 9.53 13.61
N TYR A 60 -0.21 10.81 13.58
CA TYR A 60 0.07 11.79 14.65
C TYR A 60 -0.83 11.55 15.86
N TYR A 61 -2.12 11.30 15.63
CA TYR A 61 -3.06 10.96 16.70
C TYR A 61 -3.14 9.46 16.98
N GLY A 62 -2.50 8.62 16.17
CA GLY A 62 -2.50 7.17 16.32
C GLY A 62 -3.89 6.55 16.11
N ASN A 63 -4.66 7.13 15.18
CA ASN A 63 -6.05 6.76 14.94
C ASN A 63 -6.22 6.16 13.55
N VAL A 64 -6.93 5.04 13.46
CA VAL A 64 -7.36 4.45 12.20
C VAL A 64 -8.87 4.30 12.22
N GLN A 65 -9.53 4.74 11.16
CA GLN A 65 -10.98 4.75 11.05
C GLN A 65 -11.48 4.13 9.74
N ILE A 66 -12.70 3.60 9.77
CA ILE A 66 -13.49 3.28 8.57
C ILE A 66 -14.75 4.13 8.63
N ASP A 67 -15.01 4.92 7.61
CA ASP A 67 -16.21 5.75 7.51
C ASP A 67 -16.49 6.51 8.83
N GLU A 68 -15.46 7.22 9.33
CA GLU A 68 -15.46 8.00 10.59
C GLU A 68 -15.63 7.19 11.89
N THR A 69 -15.55 5.86 11.83
CA THR A 69 -15.61 4.98 13.00
C THR A 69 -14.24 4.45 13.38
N ASP A 70 -13.80 4.73 14.62
CA ASP A 70 -12.55 4.19 15.18
C ASP A 70 -12.53 2.66 15.18
N LEU A 71 -11.37 2.10 14.82
CA LEU A 71 -11.19 0.66 14.75
C LEU A 71 -10.60 0.09 16.04
N ASP A 72 -11.07 -1.10 16.42
CA ASP A 72 -10.40 -1.87 17.46
C ASP A 72 -9.10 -2.53 16.93
N THR A 73 -8.18 -2.84 17.84
CA THR A 73 -6.89 -3.48 17.52
C THR A 73 -7.05 -4.80 16.76
N LYS A 74 -8.14 -5.55 16.98
CA LYS A 74 -8.36 -6.83 16.29
C LYS A 74 -8.72 -6.62 14.82
N ILE A 75 -9.46 -5.55 14.50
CA ILE A 75 -9.77 -5.15 13.13
C ILE A 75 -8.51 -4.60 12.46
N ILE A 76 -7.73 -3.76 13.15
CA ILE A 76 -6.46 -3.23 12.64
C ILE A 76 -5.51 -4.37 12.22
N LYS A 77 -5.30 -5.38 13.07
CA LYS A 77 -4.47 -6.55 12.71
C LYS A 77 -4.96 -7.33 11.49
N LYS A 78 -6.28 -7.42 11.32
CA LYS A 78 -6.87 -8.03 10.13
C LYS A 78 -6.59 -7.19 8.88
N LEU A 79 -6.73 -5.86 8.97
CA LEU A 79 -6.40 -4.94 7.89
C LEU A 79 -4.92 -5.03 7.52
N ILE A 80 -4.01 -5.03 8.48
CA ILE A 80 -2.56 -5.24 8.23
C ILE A 80 -2.33 -6.50 7.40
N THR A 81 -2.91 -7.63 7.83
CA THR A 81 -2.76 -8.91 7.13
C THR A 81 -3.31 -8.85 5.71
N GLU A 82 -4.47 -8.24 5.52
CA GLU A 82 -5.13 -8.14 4.22
C GLU A 82 -4.40 -7.18 3.27
N ILE A 83 -3.94 -6.01 3.74
CA ILE A 83 -3.18 -5.04 2.94
C ILE A 83 -1.86 -5.64 2.48
N LYS A 84 -1.10 -6.31 3.37
CA LYS A 84 0.13 -7.03 2.99
C LYS A 84 -0.13 -8.06 1.89
N LYS A 85 -1.17 -8.87 2.05
CA LYS A 85 -1.55 -9.87 1.06
C LYS A 85 -1.87 -9.23 -0.29
N ARG A 86 -2.63 -8.14 -0.30
CA ARG A 86 -2.98 -7.41 -1.53
C ARG A 86 -1.77 -6.78 -2.19
N LEU A 87 -0.86 -6.18 -1.42
CA LEU A 87 0.41 -5.64 -1.91
C LEU A 87 1.26 -6.70 -2.63
N LEU A 88 1.45 -7.87 -2.00
CA LEU A 88 2.20 -8.97 -2.61
C LEU A 88 1.53 -9.54 -3.86
N GLN A 89 0.20 -9.62 -3.86
CA GLN A 89 -0.56 -10.02 -5.06
C GLN A 89 -0.43 -9.00 -6.19
N PHE A 90 -0.46 -7.71 -5.87
CA PHE A 90 -0.27 -6.63 -6.82
C PHE A 90 1.13 -6.67 -7.42
N ASP A 91 2.18 -6.82 -6.60
CA ASP A 91 3.58 -6.92 -7.04
C ASP A 91 3.76 -8.00 -8.11
N LYS A 92 3.34 -9.23 -7.80
CA LYS A 92 3.42 -10.36 -8.72
C LYS A 92 2.67 -10.13 -10.03
N LYS A 93 1.50 -9.48 -9.96
CA LYS A 93 0.69 -9.18 -11.16
C LYS A 93 1.35 -8.12 -12.01
N ILE A 94 1.94 -7.09 -11.40
CA ILE A 94 2.66 -6.03 -12.10
C ILE A 94 3.93 -6.57 -12.76
N GLU A 95 4.69 -7.44 -12.10
CA GLU A 95 5.83 -8.12 -12.72
C GLU A 95 5.43 -8.85 -14.01
N THR A 96 4.36 -9.64 -13.95
CA THR A 96 3.83 -10.36 -15.11
C THR A 96 3.42 -9.40 -16.24
N ILE A 97 2.71 -8.31 -15.91
CA ILE A 97 2.25 -7.32 -16.91
C ILE A 97 3.46 -6.59 -17.53
N ARG A 98 4.46 -6.24 -16.73
CA ARG A 98 5.67 -5.56 -17.20
C ARG A 98 6.45 -6.45 -18.16
N GLU A 99 6.62 -7.73 -17.84
CA GLU A 99 7.28 -8.70 -18.71
C GLU A 99 6.52 -8.83 -20.05
N GLN A 100 5.20 -9.01 -19.99
CA GLN A 100 4.35 -9.09 -21.18
C GLN A 100 4.46 -7.83 -22.06
N ALA A 101 4.38 -6.66 -21.45
CA ALA A 101 4.50 -5.38 -22.15
C ALA A 101 5.90 -5.19 -22.75
N ALA A 102 6.96 -5.60 -22.04
CA ALA A 102 8.33 -5.51 -22.53
C ALA A 102 8.52 -6.39 -23.78
N THR A 103 8.10 -7.65 -23.73
CA THR A 103 8.09 -8.54 -24.89
C THR A 103 7.30 -7.94 -26.05
N GLU A 104 6.10 -7.41 -25.80
CA GLU A 104 5.27 -6.85 -26.87
C GLU A 104 5.87 -5.57 -27.52
N ILE A 105 6.60 -4.76 -26.76
CA ILE A 105 7.15 -3.48 -27.25
C ILE A 105 8.53 -3.69 -27.87
N PHE A 106 9.42 -4.40 -27.19
CA PHE A 106 10.84 -4.46 -27.55
C PHE A 106 11.21 -5.62 -28.46
N ASP A 107 10.42 -6.69 -28.52
CA ASP A 107 10.69 -7.81 -29.44
C ASP A 107 10.08 -7.59 -30.83
N LYS A 108 9.38 -6.46 -31.04
CA LYS A 108 8.90 -6.05 -32.36
C LYS A 108 10.11 -5.74 -33.27
N PRO A 109 10.13 -6.28 -34.51
CA PRO A 109 11.23 -6.02 -35.43
C PRO A 109 11.34 -4.53 -35.75
N LEU A 110 12.57 -4.00 -35.70
CA LEU A 110 12.85 -2.61 -36.04
C LEU A 110 12.49 -2.37 -37.51
N LYS A 111 11.62 -1.39 -37.77
CA LYS A 111 11.39 -0.88 -39.12
C LYS A 111 12.55 0.03 -39.51
N ILE A 112 13.61 -0.58 -40.05
CA ILE A 112 14.72 0.16 -40.64
C ILE A 112 14.43 0.23 -42.15
N ASN A 113 14.03 1.42 -42.61
CA ASN A 113 13.99 1.77 -44.04
C ASN A 113 15.27 2.54 -44.39
#